data_AF-A0A7C3WDM1-F1
#
_entry.id   AF-A0A7C3WDM1-F1
#
_cell.length_a   1.000
_cell.length_b   1.000
_cell.length_c   1.000
_cell.angle_alpha   90.00
_cell.angle_beta   90.00
_cell.angle_gamma   90.00
#
_symmetry.space_group_name_H-M   'P 1'
#
loop_
_entity.id
_entity.type
_entity.pdbx_description
1 polymer ?
#
loop_
_entity_poly.entity_id
_entity_poly.type
_entity_poly.pdbx_seq_one_letter_code
_entity_poly.pdbx_strand_id
1 'polypeptide(L)'
;MPRGSAYSSMDWYIEHSITPDKKAVDADTYLRLVEMEPWQSSTPHFDLALVGRDLSDTHGRSVLSVVRDGVAAVVSVHQLRHSFEQEERIVKLSHLVAHNLGRVIGIPLPERKTGLLHVGEDVYCAHLCAMRPIASLEDLVELSEQITDEWGFYCETCQREMGAVFVSKYYGIN
;
A
#
# COMPACT_ATOMS: atom_id res chain seq x y z
N MET A 1 25.53 3.07 -0.69
CA MET A 1 25.78 3.61 0.67
C MET A 1 26.70 2.67 1.44
N PRO A 2 27.48 3.15 2.43
CA PRO A 2 28.31 2.28 3.28
C PRO A 2 27.45 1.29 4.08
N ARG A 3 27.95 0.07 4.33
CA ARG A 3 27.26 -0.90 5.22
C ARG A 3 27.11 -0.30 6.61
N GLY A 4 25.90 -0.41 7.19
CA GLY A 4 25.58 0.12 8.52
C GLY A 4 25.20 1.60 8.55
N SER A 5 25.06 2.25 7.40
CA SER A 5 24.44 3.58 7.34
C SER A 5 22.93 3.49 7.55
N ALA A 6 22.32 4.56 8.06
CA ALA A 6 20.87 4.66 8.14
C ALA A 6 20.26 4.47 6.75
N TYR A 7 19.08 3.85 6.67
CA TYR A 7 18.35 3.62 5.42
C TYR A 7 19.10 2.76 4.38
N SER A 8 20.08 1.94 4.81
CA SER A 8 20.97 1.22 3.88
C SER A 8 20.47 -0.15 3.40
N SER A 9 19.43 -0.70 4.04
CA SER A 9 18.83 -1.99 3.67
C SER A 9 17.41 -2.13 4.24
N MET A 10 16.60 -3.00 3.64
CA MET A 10 15.28 -3.38 4.17
C MET A 10 15.36 -3.91 5.62
N ASP A 11 16.42 -4.67 5.94
CA ASP A 11 16.65 -5.17 7.29
C ASP A 11 16.80 -4.03 8.29
N TRP A 12 17.47 -2.93 7.90
CA TRP A 12 17.62 -1.76 8.77
C TRP A 12 16.25 -1.16 9.12
N TYR A 13 15.34 -0.99 8.15
CA TYR A 13 13.99 -0.48 8.44
C TYR A 13 13.25 -1.40 9.39
N ILE A 14 13.28 -2.71 9.13
CA ILE A 14 12.61 -3.71 9.97
C ILE A 14 13.17 -3.65 11.40
N GLU A 15 14.49 -3.69 11.58
CA GLU A 15 15.13 -3.64 12.90
C GLU A 15 14.75 -2.39 13.70
N HIS A 16 14.56 -1.26 13.03
CA HIS A 16 14.22 0.03 13.65
C HIS A 16 12.71 0.31 13.72
N SER A 17 11.88 -0.64 13.30
CA SER A 17 10.41 -0.54 13.34
C SER A 17 9.76 -1.77 13.96
N ILE A 18 10.50 -2.60 14.68
CA ILE A 18 9.92 -3.76 15.38
C ILE A 18 9.14 -3.30 16.63
N THR A 19 7.97 -3.89 16.87
CA THR A 19 7.17 -3.68 18.10
C THR A 19 7.96 -4.08 19.36
N PRO A 20 7.65 -3.51 20.55
CA PRO A 20 8.39 -3.82 21.79
C PRO A 20 8.45 -5.32 22.14
N ASP A 21 7.41 -6.09 21.79
CA ASP A 21 7.32 -7.53 22.01
C ASP A 21 7.99 -8.38 20.91
N LYS A 22 8.55 -7.73 19.89
CA LYS A 22 9.27 -8.32 18.75
C LYS A 22 8.44 -9.22 17.83
N LYS A 23 7.11 -9.15 17.91
CA LYS A 23 6.22 -10.02 17.13
C LYS A 23 5.85 -9.44 15.76
N ALA A 24 5.81 -8.12 15.63
CA ALA A 24 5.37 -7.44 14.42
C ALA A 24 6.31 -6.28 14.07
N VAL A 25 6.12 -5.76 12.86
CA VAL A 25 6.63 -4.45 12.45
C VAL A 25 5.55 -3.41 12.79
N ASP A 26 5.92 -2.39 13.55
CA ASP A 26 5.16 -1.16 13.76
C ASP A 26 5.16 -0.37 12.45
N ALA A 27 4.01 -0.37 11.77
CA ALA A 27 3.90 0.15 10.42
C ALA A 27 4.04 1.68 10.37
N ASP A 28 3.58 2.40 11.40
CA ASP A 28 3.69 3.86 11.44
C ASP A 28 5.15 4.29 11.63
N THR A 29 5.88 3.59 12.50
CA THR A 29 7.33 3.78 12.69
C THR A 29 8.09 3.47 11.40
N TYR A 30 7.78 2.37 10.72
CA TYR A 30 8.37 2.04 9.42
C TYR A 30 8.17 3.16 8.40
N LEU A 31 6.94 3.65 8.22
CA LEU A 31 6.62 4.68 7.24
C LEU A 31 7.25 6.04 7.60
N ARG A 32 7.39 6.37 8.89
CA ARG A 32 8.16 7.55 9.33
C ARG A 32 9.63 7.47 8.95
N LEU A 33 10.24 6.28 9.02
CA LEU A 33 11.62 6.11 8.56
C LEU A 33 11.74 6.41 7.06
N VAL A 34 10.81 5.88 6.25
CA VAL A 34 10.79 6.14 4.81
C VAL A 34 10.65 7.64 4.51
N GLU A 35 9.73 8.33 5.17
CA GLU A 35 9.53 9.77 5.01
C GLU A 35 10.75 10.61 5.38
N MET A 36 11.56 10.15 6.35
CA MET A 36 12.79 10.82 6.78
C MET A 36 14.02 10.49 5.92
N GLU A 37 13.87 9.71 4.84
CA GLU A 37 14.96 9.42 3.92
C GLU A 37 15.47 10.70 3.24
N PRO A 38 16.78 10.95 3.24
CA PRO A 38 17.34 12.14 2.60
C PRO A 38 16.96 12.29 1.12
N TRP A 39 16.78 11.17 0.41
CA TRP A 39 16.45 11.16 -1.01
C TRP A 39 14.95 11.31 -1.29
N GLN A 40 14.06 11.04 -0.33
CA GLN A 40 12.65 11.41 -0.46
C GLN A 40 12.50 12.94 -0.59
N SER A 41 13.37 13.71 0.08
CA SER A 41 13.41 15.17 -0.03
C SER A 41 14.03 15.68 -1.34
N SER A 42 15.04 14.99 -1.89
CA SER A 42 15.72 15.43 -3.11
C SER A 42 15.01 14.98 -4.40
N THR A 43 14.39 13.81 -4.37
CA THR A 43 13.73 13.18 -5.50
C THR A 43 12.46 12.48 -5.00
N PRO A 44 11.32 13.20 -4.89
CA PRO A 44 10.08 12.60 -4.41
C PRO A 44 9.70 11.38 -5.25
N HIS A 45 9.48 10.25 -4.57
CA HIS A 45 9.13 8.98 -5.19
C HIS A 45 8.17 8.20 -4.32
N PHE A 46 7.54 7.21 -4.93
CA PHE A 46 6.60 6.32 -4.26
C PHE A 46 7.30 5.02 -3.87
N ASP A 47 7.17 4.64 -2.59
CA ASP A 47 7.71 3.37 -2.10
C ASP A 47 6.61 2.36 -1.77
N LEU A 48 6.86 1.09 -2.11
CA LEU A 48 6.03 -0.03 -1.68
C LEU A 48 6.92 -1.15 -1.17
N ALA A 49 6.83 -1.42 0.12
CA ALA A 49 7.59 -2.46 0.80
C ALA A 49 6.74 -3.70 1.05
N LEU A 50 7.28 -4.88 0.74
CA LEU A 50 6.73 -6.16 1.15
C LEU A 50 7.56 -6.74 2.30
N VAL A 51 6.92 -7.03 3.44
CA VAL A 51 7.59 -7.58 4.62
C VAL A 51 7.05 -8.98 4.95
N GLY A 52 7.95 -9.88 5.32
CA GLY A 52 7.62 -11.27 5.70
C GLY A 52 7.09 -11.44 7.12
N ARG A 53 7.02 -10.36 7.90
CA ARG A 53 6.55 -10.32 9.30
C ARG A 53 5.16 -9.72 9.37
N ASP A 54 4.45 -9.99 10.46
CA ASP A 54 3.15 -9.35 10.70
C ASP A 54 3.32 -7.83 10.85
N LEU A 55 2.26 -7.07 10.54
CA LEU A 55 2.24 -5.62 10.66
C LEU A 55 1.26 -5.20 11.75
N SER A 56 1.66 -4.21 12.54
CA SER A 56 0.85 -3.58 13.56
C SER A 56 0.54 -2.14 13.17
N ASP A 57 -0.73 -1.75 13.24
CA ASP A 57 -1.13 -0.35 13.11
C ASP A 57 -0.87 0.46 14.40
N THR A 58 -1.22 1.74 14.39
CA THR A 58 -1.05 2.68 15.52
C THR A 58 -1.85 2.30 16.76
N HIS A 59 -2.83 1.41 16.63
CA HIS A 59 -3.65 0.90 17.74
C HIS A 59 -3.19 -0.48 18.21
N GLY A 60 -2.07 -1.01 17.67
CA GLY A 60 -1.58 -2.34 18.01
C GLY A 60 -2.33 -3.48 17.31
N ARG A 61 -3.15 -3.18 16.30
CA ARG A 61 -3.95 -4.19 15.57
C ARG A 61 -3.12 -4.79 14.44
N SER A 62 -3.26 -6.09 14.25
CA SER A 62 -2.69 -6.78 13.09
C SER A 62 -3.41 -6.34 11.82
N VAL A 63 -2.66 -5.91 10.81
CA VAL A 63 -3.18 -5.37 9.53
C VAL A 63 -2.42 -5.95 8.33
N LEU A 64 -3.06 -5.93 7.16
CA LEU A 64 -2.44 -6.38 5.90
C LEU A 64 -1.46 -5.36 5.34
N SER A 65 -1.76 -4.08 5.50
CA SER A 65 -0.91 -2.99 5.04
C SER A 65 -1.25 -1.69 5.76
N VAL A 66 -0.32 -0.75 5.69
CA VAL A 66 -0.54 0.66 6.07
C VAL A 66 0.06 1.54 4.97
N VAL A 67 -0.62 2.63 4.68
CA VAL A 67 -0.24 3.58 3.62
C VAL A 67 -0.04 4.96 4.21
N ARG A 68 0.97 5.65 3.73
CA ARG A 68 1.15 7.10 3.84
C ARG A 68 0.98 7.70 2.46
N ASP A 69 -0.17 8.34 2.26
CA ASP A 69 -0.58 8.88 0.96
C ASP A 69 0.51 9.77 0.36
N GLY A 70 0.77 9.58 -0.93
CA GLY A 70 1.76 10.37 -1.66
C GLY A 70 3.22 9.98 -1.43
N VAL A 71 3.51 9.08 -0.47
CA VAL A 71 4.87 8.72 -0.03
C VAL A 71 5.13 7.22 -0.15
N ALA A 72 4.50 6.40 0.70
CA ALA A 72 4.90 5.00 0.84
C ALA A 72 3.80 4.09 1.39
N ALA A 73 3.91 2.79 1.10
CA ALA A 73 3.13 1.74 1.74
C ALA A 73 4.02 0.60 2.23
N VAL A 74 3.60 -0.05 3.31
CA VAL A 74 4.18 -1.30 3.79
C VAL A 74 3.10 -2.37 3.83
N VAL A 75 3.37 -3.52 3.25
CA VAL A 75 2.45 -4.65 3.09
C VAL A 75 3.03 -5.89 3.73
N SER A 76 2.26 -6.53 4.60
CA SER A 76 2.59 -7.79 5.24
C SER A 76 2.19 -8.95 4.33
N VAL A 77 3.15 -9.81 4.00
CA VAL A 77 2.85 -11.12 3.38
C VAL A 77 2.68 -12.22 4.42
N HIS A 78 2.79 -11.90 5.71
CA HIS A 78 2.76 -12.88 6.79
C HIS A 78 1.42 -13.63 6.83
N GLN A 79 0.30 -12.92 6.84
CA GLN A 79 -1.02 -13.53 6.89
C GLN A 79 -1.32 -14.34 5.61
N LEU A 80 -0.99 -13.77 4.44
CA LEU A 80 -1.18 -14.44 3.15
C LEU A 80 -0.40 -15.76 3.05
N ARG A 81 0.78 -15.85 3.67
CA ARG A 81 1.60 -17.07 3.68
C ARG A 81 0.99 -18.22 4.48
N HIS A 82 0.15 -17.92 5.46
CA HIS A 82 -0.49 -18.91 6.33
C HIS A 82 -1.93 -19.23 5.88
N SER A 83 -2.56 -18.33 5.13
CA SER A 83 -3.97 -18.45 4.73
C SER A 83 -4.20 -19.04 3.35
N PHE A 84 -3.21 -18.97 2.45
CA PHE A 84 -3.39 -19.36 1.04
C PHE A 84 -2.27 -20.24 0.51
N GLU A 85 -2.64 -21.14 -0.40
CA GLU A 85 -1.70 -21.92 -1.22
C GLU A 85 -0.93 -21.03 -2.20
N GLN A 86 0.15 -21.55 -2.78
CA GLN A 86 1.09 -20.75 -3.57
C GLN A 86 0.42 -20.00 -4.75
N GLU A 87 -0.46 -20.66 -5.51
CA GLU A 87 -1.12 -20.06 -6.68
C GLU A 87 -2.11 -18.97 -6.28
N GLU A 88 -2.98 -19.26 -5.30
CA GLU A 88 -3.92 -18.28 -4.75
C GLU A 88 -3.20 -17.08 -4.14
N ARG A 89 -2.10 -17.34 -3.42
CA ARG A 89 -1.29 -16.30 -2.78
C ARG A 89 -0.75 -15.30 -3.79
N ILE A 90 -0.34 -15.74 -4.98
CA ILE A 90 0.13 -14.82 -6.04
C ILE A 90 -1.01 -13.88 -6.43
N VAL A 91 -2.21 -14.41 -6.69
CA VAL A 91 -3.37 -13.60 -7.09
C VAL A 91 -3.77 -12.62 -5.98
N LYS A 92 -3.92 -13.08 -4.74
CA LYS A 92 -4.29 -12.22 -3.60
C LYS A 92 -3.21 -11.16 -3.34
N LEU A 93 -1.92 -11.51 -3.43
CA LEU A 93 -0.83 -10.55 -3.27
C LEU A 93 -0.84 -9.50 -4.39
N SER A 94 -1.09 -9.89 -5.65
CA SER A 94 -1.18 -8.94 -6.76
C SER A 94 -2.28 -7.90 -6.56
N HIS A 95 -3.47 -8.32 -6.10
CA HIS A 95 -4.55 -7.38 -5.78
C HIS A 95 -4.21 -6.46 -4.62
N LEU A 96 -3.61 -7.01 -3.55
CA LEU A 96 -3.19 -6.21 -2.39
C LEU A 96 -2.10 -5.20 -2.77
N VAL A 97 -1.13 -5.59 -3.60
CA VAL A 97 -0.09 -4.68 -4.13
C VAL A 97 -0.72 -3.59 -4.99
N ALA A 98 -1.63 -3.94 -5.90
CA ALA A 98 -2.31 -2.95 -6.73
C ALA A 98 -3.13 -1.95 -5.89
N HIS A 99 -3.87 -2.44 -4.89
CA HIS A 99 -4.60 -1.59 -3.95
C HIS A 99 -3.67 -0.56 -3.27
N ASN A 100 -2.58 -1.04 -2.66
CA ASN A 100 -1.65 -0.19 -1.93
C ASN A 100 -0.88 0.76 -2.84
N LEU A 101 -0.49 0.32 -4.05
CA LEU A 101 0.16 1.18 -5.02
C LEU A 101 -0.75 2.35 -5.43
N GLY A 102 -2.03 2.08 -5.72
CA GLY A 102 -2.98 3.13 -6.04
C GLY A 102 -3.21 4.09 -4.86
N ARG A 103 -3.29 3.58 -3.63
CA ARG A 103 -3.37 4.40 -2.41
C ARG A 103 -2.14 5.31 -2.27
N VAL A 104 -0.93 4.79 -2.46
CA VAL A 104 0.31 5.59 -2.42
C VAL A 104 0.34 6.66 -3.50
N ILE A 105 -0.14 6.34 -4.71
CA ILE A 105 -0.27 7.32 -5.80
C ILE A 105 -1.29 8.41 -5.45
N GLY A 106 -2.29 8.11 -4.60
CA GLY A 106 -3.35 9.04 -4.24
C GLY A 106 -4.56 8.94 -5.16
N ILE A 107 -4.86 7.73 -5.66
CA ILE A 107 -6.12 7.44 -6.34
C ILE A 107 -7.04 6.63 -5.42
N PRO A 108 -8.37 6.77 -5.53
CA PRO A 108 -9.07 7.75 -6.36
C PRO A 108 -8.82 9.20 -5.89
N LEU A 109 -8.93 10.16 -6.81
CA LEU A 109 -8.82 11.58 -6.45
C LEU A 109 -9.97 12.00 -5.52
N PRO A 110 -9.70 12.70 -4.40
CA PRO A 110 -10.74 13.12 -3.45
C PRO A 110 -11.85 13.99 -4.07
N GLU A 111 -11.53 14.75 -5.12
CA GLU A 111 -12.46 15.66 -5.81
C GLU A 111 -13.33 14.95 -6.86
N ARG A 112 -13.20 13.63 -7.02
CA ARG A 112 -14.02 12.85 -7.96
C ARG A 112 -15.50 12.99 -7.59
N LYS A 113 -16.33 13.35 -8.57
CA LYS A 113 -17.76 13.67 -8.33
C LYS A 113 -18.65 12.47 -8.01
N THR A 114 -18.31 11.28 -8.49
CA THR A 114 -19.15 10.07 -8.38
C THR A 114 -18.31 8.81 -8.24
N GLY A 115 -18.90 7.72 -7.78
CA GLY A 115 -18.21 6.42 -7.68
C GLY A 115 -17.11 6.40 -6.62
N LEU A 116 -17.28 7.18 -5.54
CA LEU A 116 -16.46 7.18 -4.35
C LEU A 116 -17.18 6.46 -3.19
N LEU A 117 -16.40 5.77 -2.36
CA LEU A 117 -16.81 5.26 -1.06
C LEU A 117 -15.95 5.90 0.00
N HIS A 118 -16.56 6.33 1.11
CA HIS A 118 -15.84 6.89 2.27
C HIS A 118 -15.87 5.88 3.41
N VAL A 119 -14.69 5.52 3.92
CA VAL A 119 -14.54 4.63 5.07
C VAL A 119 -13.62 5.33 6.08
N GLY A 120 -14.21 5.89 7.13
CA GLY A 120 -13.48 6.80 8.03
C GLY A 120 -13.05 8.06 7.29
N GLU A 121 -11.77 8.39 7.35
CA GLU A 121 -11.17 9.54 6.66
C GLU A 121 -10.70 9.20 5.23
N ASP A 122 -10.70 7.92 4.89
CA ASP A 122 -10.18 7.42 3.62
C ASP A 122 -11.23 7.39 2.51
N VAL A 123 -10.74 7.54 1.27
CA VAL A 123 -11.55 7.53 0.04
C VAL A 123 -11.17 6.34 -0.84
N TYR A 124 -12.17 5.61 -1.32
CA TYR A 124 -12.04 4.40 -2.13
C TYR A 124 -12.91 4.46 -3.39
N CYS A 125 -12.63 3.58 -4.36
CA CYS A 125 -13.45 3.45 -5.56
C CYS A 125 -14.65 2.54 -5.31
N ALA A 126 -15.84 2.94 -5.78
CA ALA A 126 -17.06 2.12 -5.71
C ALA A 126 -17.18 1.05 -6.81
N HIS A 127 -16.48 1.24 -7.95
CA HIS A 127 -16.50 0.32 -9.08
C HIS A 127 -15.70 -0.95 -8.78
N LEU A 128 -15.90 -2.02 -9.56
CA LEU A 128 -15.02 -3.20 -9.52
C LEU A 128 -13.61 -2.76 -9.92
N CYS A 129 -12.73 -2.69 -8.93
CA CYS A 129 -11.43 -2.02 -9.02
C CYS A 129 -10.59 -2.39 -7.79
N ALA A 130 -9.28 -2.54 -7.96
CA ALA A 130 -8.32 -2.74 -6.88
C ALA A 130 -8.37 -1.63 -5.81
N MET A 131 -8.91 -0.46 -6.16
CA MET A 131 -9.12 0.66 -5.23
C MET A 131 -10.37 0.53 -4.35
N ARG A 132 -11.07 -0.60 -4.35
CA ARG A 132 -12.09 -0.90 -3.34
C ARG A 132 -11.46 -1.05 -1.95
N PRO A 133 -12.18 -0.80 -0.85
CA PRO A 133 -11.64 -0.97 0.49
C PRO A 133 -11.15 -2.40 0.74
N ILE A 134 -9.96 -2.54 1.32
CA ILE A 134 -9.41 -3.82 1.80
C ILE A 134 -8.90 -3.59 3.22
N ALA A 135 -9.71 -3.93 4.22
CA ALA A 135 -9.34 -3.82 5.64
C ALA A 135 -8.95 -5.18 6.24
N SER A 136 -9.36 -6.28 5.61
CA SER A 136 -9.18 -7.64 6.11
C SER A 136 -8.83 -8.64 5.00
N LEU A 137 -8.48 -9.87 5.39
CA LEU A 137 -8.31 -10.98 4.46
C LEU A 137 -9.61 -11.33 3.74
N GLU A 138 -10.75 -11.20 4.41
CA GLU A 138 -12.07 -11.48 3.83
C GLU A 138 -12.37 -10.51 2.68
N ASP A 139 -12.14 -9.21 2.89
CA ASP A 139 -12.29 -8.19 1.83
C ASP A 139 -11.38 -8.49 0.63
N LEU A 140 -10.14 -8.92 0.90
CA LEU A 140 -9.18 -9.27 -0.16
C LEU A 140 -9.63 -10.49 -0.96
N VAL A 141 -10.19 -11.50 -0.27
CA VAL A 141 -10.72 -12.70 -0.91
C VAL A 141 -11.88 -12.33 -1.81
N GLU A 142 -12.87 -11.62 -1.27
CA GLU A 142 -14.07 -11.16 -1.98
C GLU A 142 -13.69 -10.35 -3.23
N LEU A 143 -12.83 -9.34 -3.07
CA LEU A 143 -12.41 -8.50 -4.18
C LEU A 143 -11.69 -9.30 -5.27
N SER A 144 -10.78 -10.18 -4.88
CA SER A 144 -10.00 -10.96 -5.84
C SER A 144 -10.89 -11.90 -6.64
N GLU A 145 -11.90 -12.51 -6.00
CA GLU A 145 -12.88 -13.37 -6.69
C GLU A 145 -13.71 -12.57 -7.69
N GLN A 146 -14.13 -11.35 -7.34
CA GLN A 146 -14.87 -10.48 -8.24
C GLN A 146 -14.04 -10.02 -9.45
N ILE A 147 -12.72 -9.78 -9.28
CA ILE A 147 -11.83 -9.29 -10.34
C ILE A 147 -11.29 -10.43 -11.23
N THR A 148 -11.39 -11.71 -10.82
CA THR A 148 -10.73 -12.85 -11.49
C THR A 148 -11.07 -12.96 -13.00
N ASP A 149 -12.23 -12.47 -13.43
CA ASP A 149 -12.68 -12.54 -14.82
C ASP A 149 -12.43 -11.24 -15.64
N GLU A 150 -11.95 -10.16 -15.00
CA GLU A 150 -11.71 -8.88 -15.67
C GLU A 150 -10.23 -8.65 -16.03
N TRP A 151 -9.99 -8.05 -17.19
CA TRP A 151 -8.64 -7.67 -17.63
C TRP A 151 -8.20 -6.36 -16.93
N GLY A 152 -7.43 -6.50 -15.86
CA GLY A 152 -6.68 -5.39 -15.23
C GLY A 152 -7.14 -5.05 -13.81
N PHE A 153 -6.24 -4.44 -13.03
CA PHE A 153 -6.49 -4.14 -11.62
C PHE A 153 -7.38 -2.92 -11.39
N TYR A 154 -7.29 -1.90 -12.24
CA TYR A 154 -7.95 -0.62 -12.01
C TYR A 154 -9.05 -0.39 -13.04
N CYS A 155 -10.21 0.10 -12.59
CA CYS A 155 -11.23 0.57 -13.51
C CYS A 155 -10.73 1.78 -14.33
N GLU A 156 -11.36 2.04 -15.47
CA GLU A 156 -10.95 3.09 -16.41
C GLU A 156 -10.78 4.47 -15.75
N THR A 157 -11.64 4.80 -14.79
CA THR A 157 -11.56 6.09 -14.07
C THR A 157 -10.30 6.17 -13.20
N CYS A 158 -9.99 5.13 -12.42
CA CYS A 158 -8.77 5.05 -11.62
C CYS A 158 -7.51 5.04 -12.48
N GLN A 159 -7.54 4.41 -13.67
CA GLN A 159 -6.42 4.44 -14.61
C GLN A 159 -6.14 5.85 -15.14
N ARG A 160 -7.19 6.60 -15.52
CA ARG A 160 -7.05 7.99 -15.99
C ARG A 160 -6.51 8.91 -14.89
N GLU A 161 -7.01 8.75 -13.67
CA GLU A 161 -6.54 9.53 -12.51
C GLU A 161 -5.08 9.22 -12.17
N MET A 162 -4.68 7.94 -12.24
CA MET A 162 -3.28 7.55 -12.08
C MET A 162 -2.38 8.28 -13.09
N GLY A 163 -2.80 8.31 -14.36
CA GLY A 163 -2.11 9.08 -15.40
C GLY A 163 -2.03 10.57 -15.08
N ALA A 164 -3.14 11.17 -14.60
CA ALA A 164 -3.18 12.58 -14.22
C ALA A 164 -2.22 12.90 -13.07
N VAL A 165 -2.15 12.05 -12.04
CA VAL A 165 -1.20 12.22 -10.92
C VAL A 165 0.24 12.16 -11.43
N PHE A 166 0.60 11.18 -12.26
CA PHE A 166 1.95 11.09 -12.80
C PHE A 166 2.31 12.31 -13.65
N VAL A 167 1.38 12.79 -14.49
CA VAL A 167 1.61 13.99 -15.30
C VAL A 167 1.82 15.22 -14.40
N SER A 168 0.98 15.43 -13.39
CA SER A 168 1.10 16.57 -12.47
C SER A 168 2.41 16.51 -11.68
N LYS A 169 2.74 15.37 -11.05
CA LYS A 169 3.94 15.23 -10.20
C LYS A 169 5.26 15.34 -10.97
N TYR A 170 5.35 14.77 -12.18
CA TYR A 170 6.62 14.67 -12.90
C TYR A 170 6.82 15.70 -14.01
N TYR A 171 5.74 16.31 -14.52
CA TYR A 171 5.84 17.32 -15.59
C TYR A 171 5.45 18.73 -15.13
N GLY A 172 5.14 18.94 -13.85
CA GLY A 172 5.01 20.27 -13.27
C GLY A 172 3.89 21.12 -13.86
N ILE A 173 2.82 20.49 -14.36
CA ILE A 173 1.60 21.21 -14.73
C ILE A 173 0.84 21.52 -13.44
N ASN A 174 1.29 22.54 -12.71
CA ASN A 174 0.56 23.23 -11.64
C ASN A 174 0.88 24.73 -11.76
#